data_AF-A0A2T2UBY2-F1
#
_entry.id   AF-A0A2T2UBY2-F1
#
_cell.length_a   1.000
_cell.length_b   1.000
_cell.length_c   1.000
_cell.angle_alpha   90.00
_cell.angle_beta   90.00
_cell.angle_gamma   90.00
#
_symmetry.space_group_name_H-M   'P 1'
#
loop_
_entity.id
_entity.type
_entity.pdbx_description
1 polymer ?
#
loop_
_entity_poly.entity_id
_entity_poly.type
_entity_poly.pdbx_seq_one_letter_code
_entity_poly.pdbx_strand_id
1 'polypeptide(L)' 'MTMSKYTQPQIGTSALVTVDVQNDFTLRGAPAEIEGTEEAVPQMVRSLEAFRAKGLPIFHMVRL' A
#
# COMPACT_ATOMS: atom_id res chain seq x y z
N MET A 1 11.54 -7.59 23.55
CA MET A 1 10.49 -8.54 23.09
C MET A 1 10.94 -9.12 21.76
N THR A 2 11.12 -10.44 21.67
CA THR A 2 11.44 -11.13 20.42
C THR A 2 10.14 -11.30 19.62
N MET A 3 10.14 -10.99 18.32
CA MET A 3 8.96 -11.23 17.47
C MET A 3 8.65 -12.72 17.36
N SER A 4 7.36 -13.04 17.38
CA SER A 4 6.87 -14.41 17.16
C SER A 4 7.09 -14.85 15.71
N LYS A 5 7.22 -16.16 15.49
CA LYS A 5 7.24 -16.74 14.14
C LYS A 5 6.03 -16.35 13.29
N TYR A 6 4.90 -16.00 13.92
CA TYR A 6 3.67 -15.59 13.23
C TYR A 6 3.67 -14.13 12.76
N THR A 7 4.54 -13.29 13.31
CA THR A 7 4.61 -11.86 12.98
C THR A 7 5.92 -11.49 12.30
N GLN A 8 6.81 -12.47 12.09
CA GLN A 8 8.06 -12.23 11.38
C GLN A 8 7.74 -12.05 9.88
N PRO A 9 8.15 -10.92 9.27
CA PRO A 9 7.84 -10.67 7.87
C PRO A 9 8.58 -11.64 6.96
N GLN A 10 7.84 -12.26 6.05
CA GLN A 10 8.39 -13.15 5.01
C GLN A 10 8.21 -12.49 3.64
N ILE A 11 9.12 -11.59 3.28
CA ILE A 11 8.97 -10.76 2.07
C ILE A 11 8.84 -11.63 0.80
N GLY A 12 9.61 -12.72 0.70
CA GLY A 12 9.64 -13.59 -0.47
C GLY A 12 8.32 -14.33 -0.76
N THR A 13 7.40 -14.39 0.21
CA THR A 13 6.09 -15.02 0.10
C THR A 13 4.95 -14.07 0.48
N SER A 14 5.25 -12.78 0.59
CA SER A 14 4.27 -11.74 0.91
C SER A 14 3.51 -11.26 -0.32
N ALA A 15 2.34 -10.66 -0.09
CA ALA A 15 1.57 -9.92 -1.08
C ALA A 15 1.45 -8.45 -0.65
N LEU A 16 1.41 -7.54 -1.62
CA LEU A 16 1.11 -6.13 -1.38
C LEU A 16 -0.37 -5.89 -1.62
N VAL A 17 -1.05 -5.25 -0.67
CA VAL A 17 -2.43 -4.80 -0.82
C VAL A 17 -2.45 -3.28 -0.70
N THR A 18 -2.93 -2.59 -1.73
CA THR A 18 -3.26 -1.16 -1.64
C THR A 18 -4.75 -1.04 -1.37
N VAL A 19 -5.16 -0.18 -0.44
CA VAL A 19 -6.56 0.02 -0.08
C VAL A 19 -6.93 1.49 -0.29
N ASP A 20 -7.97 1.73 -1.08
CA ASP A 20 -8.61 3.03 -1.26
C ASP A 20 -7.67 4.20 -1.63
N VAL A 21 -6.59 3.90 -2.36
CA VAL A 21 -5.68 4.91 -2.93
C VAL A 21 -6.26 5.48 -4.24
N GLN A 22 -7.50 5.97 -4.16
CA GLN A 22 -8.26 6.58 -5.26
C GLN A 22 -8.29 8.10 -5.08
N ASN A 23 -8.54 8.83 -6.18
CA ASN A 23 -8.54 10.30 -6.18
C ASN A 23 -9.47 10.91 -5.12
N ASP A 24 -10.64 10.30 -4.89
CA ASP A 24 -11.64 10.76 -3.93
C ASP A 24 -11.13 10.83 -2.48
N PHE A 25 -10.11 10.02 -2.16
CA PHE A 25 -9.48 9.97 -0.83
C PHE A 25 -8.08 10.58 -0.81
N THR A 26 -7.43 10.68 -1.96
CA THR A 26 -6.00 11.03 -2.06
C THR A 26 -5.77 12.50 -2.39
N LEU A 27 -6.56 13.09 -3.29
CA LEU A 27 -6.29 14.46 -3.75
C LEU A 27 -6.74 15.48 -2.70
N ARG A 28 -5.98 16.57 -2.56
CA ARG A 28 -6.41 17.73 -1.76
C ARG A 28 -7.72 18.32 -2.30
N GLY A 29 -8.65 18.60 -1.41
CA GLY A 29 -9.98 19.09 -1.73
C GLY A 29 -10.91 18.03 -2.33
N ALA A 30 -10.54 16.76 -2.32
CA ALA A 30 -11.41 15.69 -2.80
C ALA A 30 -12.63 15.50 -1.86
N PRO A 31 -13.76 14.96 -2.38
CA PRO A 31 -14.99 14.84 -1.60
C PRO A 31 -14.86 14.03 -0.31
N ALA A 32 -13.88 13.13 -0.24
CA ALA A 32 -13.59 12.29 0.92
C ALA A 32 -12.09 12.30 1.26
N GLU A 33 -11.42 13.45 1.06
CA GLU A 33 -9.99 13.62 1.34
C GLU A 33 -9.60 13.06 2.72
N ILE A 34 -8.54 12.26 2.73
CA ILE A 34 -7.88 11.80 3.94
C ILE A 34 -6.53 12.51 4.05
N GLU A 35 -6.41 13.41 5.02
CA GLU A 35 -5.20 14.20 5.27
C GLU A 35 -3.95 13.30 5.36
N GLY A 36 -2.88 13.68 4.66
CA GLY A 36 -1.63 12.93 4.61
C GLY A 36 -1.55 11.85 3.54
N THR A 37 -2.65 11.52 2.85
CA THR A 37 -2.67 10.44 1.84
C THR A 37 -1.88 10.82 0.60
N GLU A 38 -2.03 12.05 0.10
CA GLU A 38 -1.26 12.56 -1.04
C GLU A 38 0.24 12.48 -0.77
N GLU A 39 0.67 12.90 0.41
CA GLU A 39 2.06 12.91 0.85
C GLU A 39 2.64 11.50 1.02
N ALA A 40 1.79 10.51 1.29
CA ALA A 40 2.19 9.10 1.43
C ALA A 40 2.34 8.38 0.08
N VAL A 41 1.76 8.90 -1.02
CA VAL A 41 1.81 8.27 -2.35
C VAL A 41 3.24 7.90 -2.79
N PRO A 42 4.27 8.75 -2.65
CA PRO A 42 5.64 8.39 -3.03
C PRO A 42 6.21 7.18 -2.27
N GLN A 43 5.75 6.92 -1.04
CA GLN A 43 6.14 5.73 -0.27
C GLN A 43 5.41 4.48 -0.79
N MET A 44 4.12 4.62 -1.09
CA MET A 44 3.30 3.55 -1.67
C MET A 44 3.86 3.10 -3.02
N VAL A 45 4.31 4.04 -3.86
CA VAL A 45 4.97 3.75 -5.14
C VAL A 45 6.24 2.91 -4.95
N ARG A 46 7.08 3.22 -3.95
CA ARG A 46 8.29 2.41 -3.69
C ARG A 46 7.97 0.97 -3.29
N SER A 47 6.90 0.77 -2.51
CA SER A 47 6.41 -0.58 -2.21
C SER A 47 5.96 -1.31 -3.48
N LEU A 48 5.21 -0.64 -4.36
CA LEU A 48 4.78 -1.20 -5.64
C LEU A 48 5.96 -1.60 -6.52
N GLU A 49 6.96 -0.73 -6.65
CA GLU A 49 8.17 -1.00 -7.43
C GLU A 49 8.95 -2.19 -6.90
N ALA A 50 9.13 -2.28 -5.57
CA ALA A 50 9.82 -3.40 -4.94
C ALA A 50 9.12 -4.75 -5.17
N PHE A 51 7.78 -4.77 -5.15
CA PHE A 51 7.00 -5.98 -5.43
C PHE A 51 7.03 -6.34 -6.92
N ARG A 52 6.89 -5.35 -7.81
CA ARG A 52 6.99 -5.54 -9.28
C ARG A 52 8.34 -6.09 -9.70
N ALA A 53 9.43 -5.53 -9.17
CA ALA A 53 10.80 -5.99 -9.47
C ALA A 53 11.05 -7.45 -9.09
N LYS A 54 10.30 -7.98 -8.12
CA LYS A 54 10.39 -9.36 -7.65
C LYS A 54 9.31 -10.29 -8.21
N GLY A 55 8.40 -9.78 -9.04
CA GLY A 55 7.26 -10.54 -9.54
C GLY A 55 6.30 -11.03 -8.44
N LEU A 56 6.22 -10.31 -7.32
CA LEU A 56 5.37 -10.69 -6.18
C LEU A 56 3.92 -10.23 -6.38
N PRO A 57 2.93 -10.88 -5.73
CA PRO A 57 1.52 -10.52 -5.86
C PRO A 57 1.22 -9.09 -5.40
N ILE A 58 0.41 -8.38 -6.18
CA ILE A 58 -0.10 -7.04 -5.87
C ILE A 58 -1.61 -7.03 -6.10
N PHE A 59 -2.36 -6.60 -5.09
CA PHE A 59 -3.81 -6.45 -5.14
C PHE A 59 -4.19 -4.99 -4.87
N HIS A 60 -5.03 -4.44 -5.75
CA HIS A 60 -5.58 -3.10 -5.60
C HIS A 60 -7.03 -3.21 -5.15
N MET A 61 -7.30 -2.93 -3.87
CA MET A 61 -8.64 -2.81 -3.33
C MET A 61 -9.14 -1.39 -3.58
N VAL A 62 -10.27 -1.30 -4.28
CA VAL A 62 -10.94 -0.05 -4.65
C VAL A 62 -12.41 -0.14 -4.33
N ARG A 63 -13.04 1.00 -4.05
CA ARG A 63 -14.50 1.16 -3.99
C ARG A 63 -15.02 1.65 -5.34
N LEU A 64 -16.07 0.99 -5.85
CA LEU A 64 -16.79 1.37 -7.07
C LEU A 64 -18.06 2.15 -6.73
#